data_AF-L1N5J2-F1
#
_entry.id   AF-L1N5J2-F1
#
_cell.length_a   1.000
_cell.length_b   1.000
_cell.length_c   1.000
_cell.angle_alpha   90.00
_cell.angle_beta   90.00
_cell.angle_gamma   90.00
#
_symmetry.space_group_name_H-M   'P 1'
#
loop_
_entity.id
_entity.type
_entity.pdbx_description
1 polymer ?
#
loop_
_entity_poly.entity_id
_entity_poly.type
_entity_poly.pdbx_seq_one_letter_code
_entity_poly.pdbx_strand_id
1 'polypeptide(L)'
;MLLFTASGCYDRDIIDGKEFNHSLPKIENLTCTMRQDTAVLAWNIPTTIPADIRRPIEIKVQVVENDIYRQILTAPEAKSTLKFKTDATKKYRFIVKLFGHIKPQNRLTGESDRIYSEGVIVAQP
;
A
#
# COMPACT_ATOMS: atom_id res chain seq x y z
N MET A 1 -36.56 0.30 7.59
CA MET A 1 -35.48 1.30 7.42
C MET A 1 -34.26 0.54 6.91
N LEU A 2 -34.06 0.53 5.59
CA LEU A 2 -32.93 -0.15 4.96
C LEU A 2 -31.71 0.78 5.07
N LEU A 3 -30.76 0.46 5.94
CA LEU A 3 -29.48 1.17 5.98
C LEU A 3 -28.64 0.72 4.78
N PHE A 4 -28.64 1.53 3.73
CA PHE A 4 -27.63 1.46 2.68
C PHE A 4 -26.31 1.98 3.27
N THR A 5 -25.49 1.09 3.82
CA THR A 5 -24.08 1.41 4.02
C THR A 5 -23.45 1.45 2.64
N ALA A 6 -23.41 2.63 2.03
CA ALA A 6 -22.52 2.90 0.92
C ALA A 6 -21.08 2.79 1.44
N SER A 7 -20.58 1.56 1.57
CA SER A 7 -19.16 1.32 1.44
C SER A 7 -18.84 1.75 0.02
N GLY A 8 -18.47 3.02 -0.15
CA GLY A 8 -17.87 3.49 -1.38
C GLY A 8 -16.69 2.56 -1.63
N CYS A 9 -16.89 1.59 -2.52
CA CYS A 9 -15.82 0.87 -3.17
C CYS A 9 -15.02 1.96 -3.85
N TYR A 10 -14.00 2.48 -3.16
CA TYR A 10 -12.97 3.27 -3.77
C TYR A 10 -12.25 2.31 -4.72
N ASP A 11 -12.85 2.10 -5.89
CA ASP A 11 -12.32 1.34 -7.00
C ASP A 11 -11.12 2.14 -7.54
N ARG A 12 -9.97 1.90 -6.92
CA ARG A 12 -8.67 2.38 -7.38
C ARG A 12 -7.99 1.34 -8.28
N ASP A 13 -8.62 0.21 -8.53
CA ASP A 13 -8.06 -0.84 -9.38
C ASP A 13 -7.83 -0.32 -10.82
N ILE A 14 -8.64 0.66 -11.27
CA ILE A 14 -8.46 1.32 -12.58
C ILE A 14 -7.24 2.25 -12.63
N ILE A 15 -6.78 2.81 -11.50
CA ILE A 15 -5.58 3.70 -11.48
C ILE A 15 -4.30 2.88 -11.27
N ASP A 16 -4.38 1.76 -10.55
CA ASP A 16 -3.23 0.88 -10.27
C ASP A 16 -3.03 -0.21 -11.32
N GLY A 17 -4.06 -0.54 -12.11
CA GLY A 17 -4.08 -1.60 -13.12
C GLY A 17 -3.40 -1.24 -14.44
N LYS A 18 -2.13 -0.84 -14.41
CA LYS A 18 -1.26 -0.97 -15.59
C LYS A 18 -0.44 -2.26 -15.46
N GLU A 19 -1.14 -3.38 -15.50
CA GLU A 19 -0.55 -4.72 -15.40
C GLU A 19 0.01 -5.13 -16.77
N PHE A 20 1.22 -4.67 -17.08
CA PHE A 20 1.96 -5.09 -18.27
C PHE A 20 2.54 -6.51 -18.09
N ASN A 21 1.70 -7.50 -17.77
CA ASN A 21 2.08 -8.89 -17.45
C ASN A 21 3.06 -9.05 -16.27
N HIS A 22 3.28 -8.00 -15.48
CA HIS A 22 4.15 -8.01 -14.31
C HIS A 22 3.37 -7.52 -13.10
N SER A 23 3.45 -8.25 -11.99
CA SER A 23 2.74 -7.90 -10.76
C SER A 23 3.60 -8.17 -9.53
N LEU A 24 3.44 -7.35 -8.50
CA LEU A 24 4.05 -7.55 -7.19
C LEU A 24 3.03 -8.20 -6.25
N PRO A 25 3.43 -9.19 -5.44
CA PRO A 25 2.50 -9.78 -4.48
C PRO A 25 2.12 -8.74 -3.40
N LYS A 26 0.94 -8.93 -2.82
CA LYS A 26 0.45 -8.10 -1.71
C LYS A 26 1.33 -8.25 -0.49
N ILE A 27 1.36 -7.21 0.35
CA ILE A 27 1.94 -7.32 1.69
C ILE A 27 1.17 -8.34 2.54
N GLU A 28 1.87 -9.04 3.41
CA GLU A 28 1.31 -10.03 4.33
C GLU A 28 1.23 -9.49 5.77
N ASN A 29 0.31 -10.05 6.55
CA ASN A 29 0.15 -9.79 7.99
C ASN A 29 0.12 -8.30 8.36
N LEU A 30 -0.51 -7.46 7.53
CA LEU A 30 -0.65 -6.05 7.82
C LEU A 30 -1.49 -5.87 9.09
N THR A 31 -0.89 -5.25 10.11
CA THR A 31 -1.55 -4.92 11.37
C THR A 31 -1.36 -3.44 11.68
N CYS A 32 -2.33 -2.88 12.40
CA CYS A 32 -2.27 -1.52 12.91
C CYS A 32 -2.60 -1.54 14.40
N THR A 33 -1.72 -0.98 15.22
CA THR A 33 -1.95 -0.76 16.64
C THR A 33 -2.05 0.73 16.90
N MET A 34 -3.25 1.18 17.27
CA MET A 34 -3.52 2.57 17.64
C MET A 34 -3.28 2.79 19.14
N ARG A 35 -2.57 3.87 19.47
CA ARG A 35 -2.48 4.49 20.80
C ARG A 35 -2.98 5.93 20.68
N GLN A 36 -3.26 6.59 21.80
CA GLN A 36 -3.94 7.90 21.87
C GLN A 36 -3.47 8.92 20.81
N ASP A 37 -2.17 9.03 20.56
CA ASP A 37 -1.58 9.98 19.62
C ASP A 37 -0.70 9.32 18.54
N THR A 38 -0.68 7.99 18.47
CA THR A 38 0.27 7.26 17.64
C THR A 38 -0.35 6.01 17.03
N ALA A 39 -0.22 5.84 15.72
CA ALA A 39 -0.45 4.57 15.02
C ALA A 39 0.88 3.85 14.77
N VAL A 40 0.90 2.53 14.95
CA VAL A 40 2.01 1.68 14.55
C VAL A 40 1.51 0.66 13.54
N LEU A 41 1.99 0.77 12.30
CA LEU A 41 1.80 -0.26 11.29
C LEU A 41 2.93 -1.27 11.36
N ALA A 42 2.60 -2.54 11.19
CA ALA A 42 3.55 -3.63 11.02
C ALA A 42 3.10 -4.54 9.86
N TRP A 43 4.06 -5.07 9.11
CA TRP A 43 3.80 -5.86 7.92
C TRP A 43 4.94 -6.84 7.61
N ASN A 44 4.64 -7.81 6.74
CA ASN A 44 5.62 -8.71 6.14
C ASN A 44 5.65 -8.50 4.62
N ILE A 45 6.87 -8.53 4.05
CA ILE A 45 7.04 -8.64 2.61
C ILE A 45 7.00 -10.14 2.27
N PRO A 46 6.23 -10.56 1.25
CA PRO A 46 6.25 -11.93 0.77
C PRO A 46 7.66 -12.41 0.43
N THR A 47 7.98 -13.65 0.77
CA THR A 47 9.30 -14.24 0.50
C THR A 47 9.56 -14.38 -0.99
N THR A 48 8.51 -14.66 -1.77
CA THR A 48 8.60 -14.83 -3.22
C THR A 48 8.25 -13.53 -3.92
N ILE A 49 9.27 -12.77 -4.34
CA ILE A 49 9.09 -11.67 -5.29
C ILE A 49 9.52 -12.17 -6.69
N PRO A 50 8.75 -11.87 -7.74
CA PRO A 50 9.07 -12.28 -9.10
C PRO A 50 10.49 -11.88 -9.54
N ALA A 51 11.15 -12.78 -10.27
CA ALA A 51 12.57 -12.67 -10.62
C ALA A 51 12.86 -11.56 -11.66
N ASP A 52 11.83 -11.09 -12.35
CA ASP A 52 11.84 -9.97 -13.29
C ASP A 52 11.78 -8.60 -12.59
N ILE A 53 11.53 -8.56 -11.28
CA ILE A 53 11.54 -7.31 -10.49
C ILE A 53 12.93 -7.03 -9.94
N ARG A 54 13.35 -5.76 -10.01
CA ARG A 54 14.59 -5.26 -9.44
C ARG A 54 14.43 -5.04 -7.93
N ARG A 55 15.34 -5.65 -7.16
CA ARG A 55 15.54 -5.39 -5.73
C ARG A 55 16.58 -4.25 -5.53
N PRO A 56 16.51 -3.49 -4.42
CA PRO A 56 15.47 -3.57 -3.40
C PRO A 56 14.14 -2.99 -3.90
N ILE A 57 13.04 -3.49 -3.35
CA ILE A 57 11.71 -2.88 -3.51
C ILE A 57 11.43 -1.90 -2.36
N GLU A 58 10.35 -1.13 -2.49
CA GLU A 58 9.92 -0.17 -1.49
C GLU A 58 8.51 -0.50 -0.99
N ILE A 59 8.19 -0.01 0.20
CA ILE A 59 6.84 -0.04 0.74
C ILE A 59 6.28 1.37 0.66
N LYS A 60 5.12 1.51 0.02
CA LYS A 60 4.37 2.77 -0.03
C LYS A 60 3.19 2.67 0.93
N VAL A 61 3.16 3.56 1.92
CA VAL A 61 2.04 3.68 2.86
C VAL A 61 1.29 4.96 2.55
N GLN A 62 0.09 4.83 2.01
CA GLN A 62 -0.83 5.94 1.86
C GLN A 62 -1.62 6.13 3.15
N VAL A 63 -1.62 7.37 3.64
CA VAL A 63 -2.40 7.79 4.82
C VAL A 63 -3.62 8.57 4.35
N VAL A 64 -4.79 8.09 4.76
CA VAL A 64 -6.08 8.76 4.55
C VAL A 64 -6.64 9.11 5.93
N GLU A 65 -7.03 10.37 6.10
CA GLU A 65 -7.56 10.92 7.34
C GLU A 65 -8.96 11.50 7.06
N ASN A 66 -9.99 11.04 7.78
CA ASN A 66 -11.39 11.41 7.54
C ASN A 66 -11.78 11.30 6.06
N ASP A 67 -11.38 10.18 5.43
CA ASP A 67 -11.60 9.87 4.01
C ASP A 67 -10.88 10.81 3.01
N ILE A 68 -10.03 11.72 3.51
CA ILE A 68 -9.22 12.63 2.70
C ILE A 68 -7.79 12.10 2.61
N TYR A 69 -7.29 11.93 1.38
CA TYR A 69 -5.88 11.63 1.14
C TYR A 69 -4.98 12.70 1.77
N ARG A 70 -4.00 12.28 2.56
CA ARG A 70 -3.03 13.21 3.17
C ARG A 70 -1.65 13.10 2.55
N GLN A 71 -1.09 11.90 2.51
CA GLN A 71 0.29 11.69 2.10
C GLN A 71 0.58 10.23 1.76
N ILE A 72 1.69 10.01 1.06
CA ILE A 72 2.32 8.71 0.90
C ILE A 72 3.69 8.77 1.57
N LEU A 73 3.95 7.84 2.46
CA LEU A 73 5.28 7.60 3.01
C LEU A 73 5.94 6.43 2.29
N THR A 74 7.26 6.50 2.14
CA THR A 74 8.06 5.42 1.56
C THR A 74 8.95 4.82 2.64
N ALA A 75 8.98 3.50 2.71
CA ALA A 75 9.87 2.74 3.58
C ALA A 75 10.72 1.77 2.74
N PRO A 76 11.99 1.55 3.11
CA PRO A 76 12.86 0.59 2.42
C PRO A 76 12.44 -0.85 2.71
N GLU A 77 12.81 -1.79 1.83
CA GLU A 77 12.49 -3.22 1.94
C GLU A 77 12.80 -3.83 3.32
N ALA A 78 13.92 -3.42 3.94
CA ALA A 78 14.35 -3.94 5.24
C ALA A 78 13.43 -3.53 6.41
N LYS A 79 12.50 -2.60 6.20
CA LYS A 79 11.62 -2.05 7.22
C LYS A 79 10.27 -2.76 7.21
N SER A 80 9.91 -3.31 8.37
CA SER A 80 8.64 -4.03 8.61
C SER A 80 7.65 -3.25 9.47
N THR A 81 8.00 -2.04 9.91
CA THR A 81 7.15 -1.23 10.79
C THR A 81 7.25 0.26 10.49
N LEU A 82 6.16 1.00 10.70
CA LEU A 82 6.16 2.47 10.61
C LEU A 82 5.25 3.09 11.66
N LYS A 83 5.72 4.17 12.27
CA LYS A 83 4.98 4.91 13.29
C LYS A 83 4.49 6.23 12.72
N PHE A 84 3.30 6.63 13.13
CA PHE A 84 2.64 7.85 12.69
C PHE A 84 2.08 8.57 13.89
N LYS A 85 2.13 9.89 13.88
CA LYS A 85 1.35 10.69 14.82
C LYS A 85 -0.10 10.71 14.33
N THR A 86 -1.03 10.46 15.23
CA THR A 86 -2.47 10.47 14.98
C THR A 86 -3.20 11.38 15.95
N ASP A 87 -4.41 11.75 15.57
CA ASP A 87 -5.33 12.51 16.40
C ASP A 87 -6.54 11.62 16.74
N ALA A 88 -6.81 11.40 18.02
CA ALA A 88 -7.88 10.52 18.49
C ALA A 88 -9.30 10.94 18.05
N THR A 89 -9.46 12.17 17.54
CA THR A 89 -10.75 12.66 17.02
C THR A 89 -10.98 12.31 15.55
N LYS A 90 -10.00 11.72 14.87
CA LYS A 90 -10.00 11.49 13.43
C LYS A 90 -9.97 10.02 13.08
N LYS A 91 -10.64 9.67 11.98
CA LYS A 91 -10.64 8.33 11.40
C LYS A 91 -9.44 8.17 10.49
N TYR A 92 -8.74 7.06 10.62
CA TYR A 92 -7.57 6.76 9.78
C TYR A 92 -7.78 5.51 8.95
N ARG A 93 -7.34 5.59 7.70
CA ARG A 93 -7.23 4.44 6.81
C ARG A 93 -5.85 4.43 6.19
N PHE A 94 -5.16 3.32 6.35
CA PHE A 94 -3.83 3.10 5.80
C PHE A 94 -3.93 2.09 4.66
N ILE A 95 -3.35 2.43 3.51
CA ILE A 95 -3.27 1.55 2.35
C ILE A 95 -1.79 1.30 2.10
N VAL A 96 -1.38 0.03 2.18
CA VAL A 96 0.02 -0.37 2.10
C VAL A 96 0.24 -1.19 0.83
N LYS A 97 1.23 -0.78 0.03
CA LYS A 97 1.59 -1.41 -1.24
C LYS A 97 3.08 -1.67 -1.32
N LEU A 98 3.48 -2.74 -2.01
CA LEU A 98 4.84 -2.86 -2.53
C LEU A 98 4.97 -2.00 -3.78
N PHE A 99 6.15 -1.45 -3.98
CA PHE A 99 6.53 -0.70 -5.16
C PHE A 99 7.90 -1.16 -5.63
N GLY A 100 8.04 -1.40 -6.93
CA GLY A 100 9.29 -1.84 -7.52
C GLY A 100 9.41 -1.43 -8.97
N HIS A 101 10.50 -1.88 -9.59
CA HIS A 101 10.79 -1.63 -10.99
C HIS A 101 11.08 -2.93 -11.73
N ILE A 102 10.60 -3.06 -12.97
CA ILE A 102 10.96 -4.16 -13.88
C ILE A 102 12.45 -4.07 -14.20
N LYS A 103 13.13 -5.22 -14.25
CA LYS A 103 14.53 -5.31 -14.69
C LYS A 103 14.66 -4.88 -16.16
N PRO A 104 15.72 -4.15 -16.54
CA PRO A 104 15.86 -3.57 -17.88
C PRO A 104 15.60 -4.52 -19.05
N GLN A 105 16.07 -5.77 -18.96
CA GLN A 105 15.91 -6.79 -19.99
C GLN A 105 14.46 -7.24 -20.25
N ASN A 106 13.56 -7.01 -19.30
CA ASN A 106 12.15 -7.41 -19.38
C ASN A 106 11.24 -6.20 -19.66
N ARG A 107 11.81 -5.01 -19.86
CA ARG A 107 11.04 -3.79 -20.16
C ARG A 107 10.60 -3.81 -21.62
N LEU A 108 9.32 -3.50 -21.86
CA LEU A 108 8.81 -3.23 -23.19
C LEU A 108 8.94 -1.73 -23.51
N THR A 109 9.38 -1.42 -24.72
CA THR A 109 9.55 -0.04 -25.19
C THR A 109 8.20 0.69 -25.20
N GLY A 110 8.13 1.85 -24.56
CA GLY A 110 6.90 2.63 -24.43
C GLY A 110 6.08 2.32 -23.17
N GLU A 111 6.48 1.31 -22.38
CA GLU A 111 5.81 0.95 -21.14
C GLU A 111 6.54 1.46 -19.89
N SER A 112 5.77 1.66 -18.82
CA SER A 112 6.31 2.03 -17.52
C SER A 112 7.04 0.84 -16.91
N ASP A 113 8.20 1.08 -16.31
CA ASP A 113 8.90 0.06 -15.53
C ASP A 113 8.40 -0.02 -14.07
N ARG A 114 7.57 0.93 -13.63
CA ARG A 114 7.01 0.98 -12.28
C ARG A 114 5.90 -0.04 -12.11
N ILE A 115 5.99 -0.82 -11.04
CA ILE A 115 4.99 -1.81 -10.63
C ILE A 115 4.60 -1.57 -9.18
N TYR A 116 3.31 -1.73 -8.91
CA TYR A 116 2.75 -1.74 -7.58
C TYR A 116 2.11 -3.10 -7.30
N SER A 117 2.12 -3.52 -6.05
CA SER A 117 1.17 -4.55 -5.62
C SER A 117 -0.22 -3.95 -5.49
N GLU A 118 -1.23 -4.80 -5.47
CA GLU A 118 -2.51 -4.44 -4.88
C GLU A 118 -2.33 -3.90 -3.44
N GLY A 119 -3.20 -2.96 -3.06
CA GLY A 119 -3.15 -2.31 -1.75
C GLY A 119 -3.85 -3.12 -0.67
N VAL A 120 -3.14 -3.36 0.44
CA VAL A 120 -3.74 -3.93 1.64
C VAL A 120 -4.20 -2.80 2.55
N ILE A 121 -5.46 -2.83 2.97
CA ILE A 121 -6.12 -1.74 3.67
C ILE A 121 -6.32 -2.11 5.14
N VAL A 122 -5.95 -1.21 6.04
CA VAL A 122 -6.34 -1.26 7.46
C VAL A 122 -7.01 0.05 7.84
N ALA A 123 -8.27 -0.04 8.27
CA ALA A 123 -9.07 1.08 8.75
C ALA A 123 -9.17 1.03 10.27
N GLN A 124 -9.09 2.20 10.92
CA GLN A 124 -9.28 2.34 12.36
C GLN A 124 -10.32 3.45 12.61
N PRO A 125 -11.19 3.26 13.62
CA PRO A 125 -12.26 4.20 13.96
C PRO A 125 -11.74 5.54 14.50
#